data_AF-A0A3Q7G287-F1
#
_entry.id   AF-A0A3Q7G287-F1
#
_cell.length_a   1.000
_cell.length_b   1.000
_cell.length_c   1.000
_cell.angle_alpha   90.00
_cell.angle_beta   90.00
_cell.angle_gamma   90.00
#
_symmetry.space_group_name_H-M   'P 1'
#
loop_
_entity.id
_entity.type
_entity.pdbx_description
1 polymer ?
#
loop_
_entity_poly.entity_id
_entity_poly.type
_entity_poly.pdbx_seq_one_letter_code
_entity_poly.pdbx_strand_id
1 'polypeptide(L)'
;MSGYPHNPSGYGYGQQPPPHSSTPYGGSAPVPPQQQVSSPYGDLNKPPKDNTPPYGSNPFSSLMPSIFPPGTDPTVMSCFQMADQDGSGFIDDKELQKALSSYNQSFGLRTVHLLMYLFTNTNIRKIGPKEFTAVFYSLQNWRAIFERFDKDRSGKIDSSELREALHSLGYAVYGPVLELLVSKFDKTGGLNKAIEYDNFIECCLTVKGLTEKFKEKDITYSGSATFTYDSFMLTILPFLIA
;
A
#
# COMPACT_ATOMS: atom_id res chain seq x y z
N MET A 1 -63.12 -12.79 17.35
CA MET A 1 -63.79 -14.05 17.74
C MET A 1 -62.95 -15.16 17.14
N SER A 2 -62.31 -16.10 17.80
CA SER A 2 -62.12 -16.55 19.20
C SER A 2 -60.91 -17.51 19.06
N GLY A 3 -60.01 -17.80 19.99
CA GLY A 3 -59.95 -17.79 21.45
C GLY A 3 -58.89 -18.87 21.78
N TYR A 4 -57.96 -18.56 22.69
CA TYR A 4 -56.93 -19.48 23.19
C TYR A 4 -57.54 -20.70 23.92
N PRO A 5 -56.70 -21.68 24.31
CA PRO A 5 -56.34 -21.66 25.73
C PRO A 5 -54.86 -21.95 26.03
N HIS A 6 -54.55 -21.73 27.30
CA HIS A 6 -53.25 -21.58 27.93
C HIS A 6 -53.03 -22.67 29.01
N ASN A 7 -51.74 -22.90 29.35
CA ASN A 7 -51.15 -23.27 30.65
C ASN A 7 -51.01 -24.77 31.05
N PRO A 8 -50.18 -25.17 32.08
CA PRO A 8 -49.12 -24.46 32.83
C PRO A 8 -47.76 -25.19 33.09
N SER A 9 -46.77 -24.38 33.49
CA SER A 9 -45.73 -24.49 34.54
C SER A 9 -45.15 -25.84 35.04
N GLY A 10 -43.81 -25.90 35.16
CA GLY A 10 -43.07 -26.83 36.03
C GLY A 10 -41.60 -26.43 36.24
N TYR A 11 -41.23 -26.14 37.49
CA TYR A 11 -39.91 -25.68 37.97
C TYR A 11 -38.85 -26.80 38.04
N GLY A 12 -37.57 -26.44 37.90
CA GLY A 12 -36.44 -27.33 38.23
C GLY A 12 -35.10 -26.58 38.34
N TYR A 13 -34.65 -26.36 39.57
CA TYR A 13 -33.36 -25.76 39.96
C TYR A 13 -32.16 -26.70 39.67
N GLY A 14 -31.00 -26.14 39.29
CA GLY A 14 -29.78 -26.93 39.11
C GLY A 14 -28.47 -26.13 38.94
N GLN A 15 -27.85 -25.81 40.08
CA GLN A 15 -26.41 -25.69 40.40
C GLN A 15 -25.47 -24.65 39.75
N GLN A 16 -24.83 -23.90 40.66
CA GLN A 16 -23.68 -23.00 40.50
C GLN A 16 -22.34 -23.76 40.33
N PRO A 17 -21.32 -23.17 39.69
CA PRO A 17 -19.94 -23.65 39.75
C PRO A 17 -19.18 -23.13 41.00
N PRO A 18 -18.17 -23.87 41.50
CA PRO A 18 -17.48 -23.56 42.76
C PRO A 18 -16.32 -22.54 42.58
N PRO A 19 -15.92 -21.83 43.66
CA PRO A 19 -14.72 -21.00 43.69
C PRO A 19 -13.55 -21.75 44.35
N HIS A 20 -12.33 -21.63 43.82
CA HIS A 20 -11.12 -21.95 44.56
C HIS A 20 -10.01 -20.94 44.30
N SER A 21 -9.58 -20.30 45.39
CA SER A 21 -8.40 -19.48 45.58
C SER A 21 -7.27 -20.33 46.19
N SER A 22 -6.02 -20.03 45.84
CA SER A 22 -4.87 -19.89 46.77
C SER A 22 -3.54 -19.86 46.02
N THR A 23 -2.83 -18.73 46.14
CA THR A 23 -1.38 -18.59 45.90
C THR A 23 -0.72 -18.28 47.24
N PRO A 24 0.44 -18.87 47.58
CA PRO A 24 1.23 -18.43 48.72
C PRO A 24 2.39 -17.50 48.34
N TYR A 25 2.68 -16.64 49.31
CA TYR A 25 3.65 -15.57 49.44
C TYR A 25 5.15 -15.97 49.32
N GLY A 26 5.97 -14.99 48.90
CA GLY A 26 7.12 -14.53 49.70
C GLY A 26 8.54 -14.86 49.19
N GLY A 27 9.37 -13.82 49.02
CA GLY A 27 10.82 -13.99 48.86
C GLY A 27 11.56 -12.72 48.42
N SER A 28 12.08 -11.97 49.39
CA SER A 28 12.84 -10.72 49.32
C SER A 28 14.24 -10.82 48.68
N ALA A 29 14.71 -9.67 48.18
CA ALA A 29 16.04 -9.38 47.60
C ALA A 29 17.23 -9.76 48.52
N PRO A 30 18.47 -9.79 47.96
CA PRO A 30 19.34 -8.60 48.10
C PRO A 30 20.28 -8.30 46.90
N VAL A 31 20.60 -7.01 46.75
CA VAL A 31 21.79 -6.38 46.09
C VAL A 31 22.86 -6.24 47.21
N PRO A 32 24.23 -6.18 47.06
CA PRO A 32 25.10 -5.52 46.04
C PRO A 32 26.45 -6.31 45.81
N PRO A 33 27.64 -5.77 45.39
CA PRO A 33 28.02 -4.42 44.93
C PRO A 33 28.89 -4.32 43.64
N GLN A 34 29.05 -3.08 43.15
CA GLN A 34 30.00 -2.63 42.14
C GLN A 34 31.48 -2.73 42.59
N GLN A 35 32.37 -3.05 41.64
CA GLN A 35 33.77 -2.63 41.44
C GLN A 35 34.28 -3.50 40.25
N GLN A 36 35.13 -3.11 39.29
CA GLN A 36 36.23 -2.17 39.29
C GLN A 36 36.70 -1.95 37.84
N VAL A 37 37.33 -0.81 37.62
CA VAL A 37 38.04 -0.37 36.42
C VAL A 37 39.29 -1.23 36.16
N SER A 38 39.53 -1.65 34.91
CA SER A 38 40.90 -1.83 34.38
C SER A 38 40.88 -2.09 32.86
N SER A 39 41.32 -1.10 32.08
CA SER A 39 41.96 -1.35 30.78
C SER A 39 43.41 -1.78 31.01
N PRO A 40 43.99 -2.57 30.10
CA PRO A 40 45.32 -2.21 29.63
C PRO A 40 45.45 -2.26 28.10
N TYR A 41 46.24 -1.30 27.61
CA TYR A 41 46.72 -1.18 26.25
C TYR A 41 47.49 -2.42 25.77
N GLY A 42 47.36 -2.73 24.49
CA GLY A 42 48.34 -3.51 23.72
C GLY A 42 47.70 -4.47 22.72
N ASP A 43 47.62 -4.09 21.44
CA ASP A 43 48.51 -4.63 20.40
C ASP A 43 47.99 -4.20 19.01
N LEU A 44 48.86 -3.49 18.29
CA LEU A 44 48.68 -3.11 16.89
C LEU A 44 49.19 -4.28 16.04
N ASN A 45 48.27 -5.05 15.46
CA ASN A 45 48.36 -5.64 14.10
C ASN A 45 47.53 -6.94 13.99
N LYS A 46 46.32 -6.85 13.41
CA LYS A 46 45.73 -7.91 12.58
C LYS A 46 44.53 -7.38 11.78
N PRO A 47 44.38 -7.73 10.48
CA PRO A 47 43.23 -7.30 9.70
C PRO A 47 41.98 -8.08 10.16
N PRO A 48 40.80 -7.45 10.31
CA PRO A 48 39.59 -8.19 10.66
C PRO A 48 39.13 -9.04 9.48
N LYS A 49 38.93 -10.33 9.73
CA LYS A 49 38.23 -11.25 8.82
C LYS A 49 36.74 -10.91 8.83
N ASP A 50 36.15 -10.83 7.64
CA ASP A 50 34.71 -10.72 7.41
C ASP A 50 33.95 -11.83 8.16
N ASN A 51 33.18 -11.43 9.16
CA ASN A 51 32.15 -12.25 9.78
C ASN A 51 30.82 -11.51 9.59
N THR A 52 30.19 -11.72 8.44
CA THR A 52 28.78 -11.35 8.22
C THR A 52 27.88 -12.34 8.96
N PRO A 53 27.01 -11.90 9.90
CA PRO A 53 25.94 -12.74 10.42
C PRO A 53 24.84 -12.93 9.35
N PRO A 54 24.13 -14.07 9.35
CA PRO A 54 23.08 -14.33 8.39
C PRO A 54 21.83 -13.48 8.64
N TYR A 55 21.21 -13.12 7.54
CA TYR A 55 19.99 -12.34 7.38
C TYR A 55 18.84 -12.81 8.30
N GLY A 56 18.28 -11.91 9.11
CA GLY A 56 17.00 -12.15 9.78
C GLY A 56 16.82 -11.41 11.10
N SER A 57 15.86 -10.48 11.12
CA SER A 57 15.22 -9.87 12.30
C SER A 57 16.09 -8.97 13.19
N ASN A 58 16.40 -7.75 12.71
CA ASN A 58 16.69 -6.63 13.61
C ASN A 58 15.42 -5.76 13.78
N PRO A 59 14.95 -5.49 15.00
CA PRO A 59 13.77 -4.65 15.27
C PRO A 59 13.96 -3.16 14.92
N PHE A 60 15.13 -2.80 14.38
CA PHE A 60 15.51 -1.45 13.93
C PHE A 60 15.32 -1.22 12.42
N SER A 61 14.86 -2.21 11.64
CA SER A 61 14.59 -2.03 10.20
C SER A 61 13.56 -0.94 9.89
N SER A 62 12.68 -0.64 10.84
CA SER A 62 11.67 0.43 10.78
C SER A 62 12.21 1.85 11.01
N LEU A 63 13.49 1.99 11.39
CA LEU A 63 14.17 3.28 11.62
C LEU A 63 15.20 3.62 10.52
N MET A 64 15.36 2.74 9.52
CA MET A 64 16.27 2.99 8.41
C MET A 64 15.61 3.98 7.43
N PRO A 65 16.37 4.97 6.91
CA PRO A 65 15.93 5.74 5.75
C PRO A 65 15.47 4.79 4.63
N SER A 66 14.48 5.18 3.83
CA SER A 66 14.15 4.43 2.63
C SER A 66 15.41 4.34 1.74
N ILE A 67 15.85 3.13 1.40
CA ILE A 67 17.07 2.88 0.61
C ILE A 67 16.67 2.07 -0.63
N PHE A 68 17.38 2.28 -1.74
CA PHE A 68 17.17 1.49 -2.95
C PHE A 68 17.29 -0.02 -2.67
N PRO A 69 16.35 -0.84 -3.18
CA PRO A 69 16.50 -2.28 -3.15
C PRO A 69 17.83 -2.74 -3.75
N PRO A 70 18.47 -3.81 -3.24
CA PRO A 70 19.69 -4.35 -3.84
C PRO A 70 19.50 -4.69 -5.32
N GLY A 71 20.44 -4.28 -6.16
CA GLY A 71 20.37 -4.50 -7.62
C GLY A 71 19.42 -3.55 -8.37
N THR A 72 18.96 -2.46 -7.75
CA THR A 72 18.20 -1.42 -8.45
C THR A 72 19.03 -0.87 -9.62
N ASP A 73 18.37 -0.70 -10.77
CA ASP A 73 19.01 -0.22 -12.00
C ASP A 73 19.54 1.22 -11.81
N PRO A 74 20.78 1.53 -12.27
CA PRO A 74 21.36 2.87 -12.15
C PRO A 74 20.53 3.98 -12.81
N THR A 75 19.73 3.67 -13.83
CA THR A 75 18.81 4.61 -14.46
C THR A 75 17.71 5.04 -13.50
N VAL A 76 17.16 4.12 -12.69
CA VAL A 76 16.15 4.43 -11.66
C VAL A 76 16.75 5.34 -10.59
N MET A 77 17.98 5.05 -10.15
CA MET A 77 18.70 5.91 -9.19
C MET A 77 18.95 7.31 -9.75
N SER A 78 19.33 7.40 -11.03
CA SER A 78 19.55 8.68 -11.71
C SER A 78 18.24 9.46 -11.86
N CYS A 79 17.14 8.80 -12.21
CA CYS A 79 15.81 9.42 -12.29
C CYS A 79 15.34 9.92 -10.92
N PHE A 80 15.59 9.16 -9.85
CA PHE A 80 15.30 9.62 -8.49
C PHE A 80 16.08 10.91 -8.17
N GLN A 81 17.38 10.91 -8.43
CA GLN A 81 18.24 12.07 -8.17
C GLN A 81 17.85 13.30 -9.00
N MET A 82 17.33 13.10 -10.21
CA MET A 82 16.79 14.19 -11.03
C MET A 82 15.44 14.70 -10.55
N ALA A 83 14.63 13.84 -9.93
CA ALA A 83 13.33 14.21 -9.38
C ALA A 83 13.48 14.96 -8.05
N ASP A 84 14.36 14.47 -7.16
CA ASP A 84 14.76 15.08 -5.89
C ASP A 84 15.61 16.34 -6.14
N GLN A 85 14.93 17.46 -6.39
CA GLN A 85 15.53 18.72 -6.82
C GLN A 85 16.19 19.46 -5.65
N ASP A 86 15.66 19.29 -4.43
CA ASP A 86 16.23 19.89 -3.24
C ASP A 86 17.32 19.03 -2.57
N GLY A 87 17.49 17.77 -3.01
CA GLY A 87 18.50 16.85 -2.51
C GLY A 87 18.23 16.38 -1.09
N SER A 88 16.97 16.41 -0.65
CA SER A 88 16.57 16.01 0.70
C SER A 88 16.61 14.49 0.91
N GLY A 89 16.77 13.71 -0.17
CA GLY A 89 16.68 12.26 -0.15
C GLY A 89 15.24 11.74 -0.16
N PHE A 90 14.26 12.62 -0.35
CA PHE A 90 12.85 12.30 -0.46
C PHE A 90 12.21 13.17 -1.55
N ILE A 91 11.36 12.57 -2.38
CA ILE A 91 10.62 13.30 -3.41
C ILE A 91 9.29 13.79 -2.83
N ASP A 92 9.03 15.09 -2.90
CA ASP A 92 7.74 15.68 -2.50
C ASP A 92 6.68 15.67 -3.64
N ASP A 93 5.47 16.15 -3.34
CA ASP A 93 4.35 16.15 -4.30
C ASP A 93 4.63 17.03 -5.53
N LYS A 94 5.31 18.16 -5.37
CA LYS A 94 5.65 19.08 -6.46
C LYS A 94 6.76 18.51 -7.33
N GLU A 95 7.78 17.94 -6.70
CA GLU A 95 8.89 17.27 -7.38
C GLU A 95 8.40 16.08 -8.19
N LEU A 96 7.56 15.24 -7.60
CA LEU A 96 6.96 14.12 -8.31
C LEU A 96 6.07 14.58 -9.46
N GLN A 97 5.21 15.57 -9.23
CA GLN A 97 4.36 16.13 -10.29
C GLN A 97 5.20 16.60 -11.48
N LYS A 98 6.29 17.33 -11.20
CA LYS A 98 7.18 17.85 -12.23
C LYS A 98 7.96 16.75 -12.94
N ALA A 99 8.40 15.71 -12.22
CA ALA A 99 9.09 14.56 -12.80
C ALA A 99 8.18 13.71 -13.71
N LEU A 100 6.89 13.64 -13.40
CA LEU A 100 5.90 12.91 -14.20
C LEU A 100 5.33 13.72 -15.36
N SER A 101 5.34 15.05 -15.25
CA SER A 101 4.78 15.93 -16.26
C SER A 101 5.77 16.22 -17.39
N SER A 102 5.28 16.26 -18.62
CA SER A 102 5.99 16.66 -19.83
C SER A 102 5.31 17.88 -20.45
N TYR A 103 5.92 18.50 -21.47
CA TYR A 103 5.39 19.72 -22.10
C TYR A 103 3.93 19.60 -22.58
N ASN A 104 3.51 18.40 -23.01
CA ASN A 104 2.17 18.12 -23.52
C ASN A 104 1.29 17.31 -22.55
N GLN A 105 1.79 16.99 -21.35
CA GLN A 105 1.08 16.13 -20.40
C GLN A 105 1.37 16.57 -18.97
N SER A 106 0.35 17.03 -18.27
CA SER A 106 0.45 17.36 -16.85
C SER A 106 -0.34 16.35 -16.02
N PHE A 107 0.28 15.85 -14.97
CA PHE A 107 -0.44 15.05 -13.97
C PHE A 107 -1.11 15.98 -12.96
N GLY A 108 -2.40 15.78 -12.71
CA GLY A 108 -3.10 16.48 -11.63
C GLY A 108 -2.50 16.13 -10.27
N LEU A 109 -2.47 17.08 -9.34
CA LEU A 109 -1.98 16.82 -7.97
C LEU A 109 -2.73 15.67 -7.28
N ARG A 110 -4.02 15.52 -7.60
CA ARG A 110 -4.83 14.37 -7.17
C ARG A 110 -4.18 13.03 -7.54
N THR A 111 -3.79 12.85 -8.80
CA THR A 111 -3.15 11.63 -9.30
C THR A 111 -1.80 11.41 -8.62
N VAL A 112 -1.05 12.49 -8.41
CA VAL A 112 0.25 12.49 -7.71
C VAL A 112 0.07 12.05 -6.26
N HIS A 113 -0.88 12.60 -5.51
CA HIS A 113 -1.15 12.21 -4.13
C HIS A 113 -1.63 10.76 -4.03
N LEU A 114 -2.52 10.33 -4.95
CA LEU A 114 -3.00 8.95 -4.97
C LEU A 114 -1.83 7.99 -5.19
N LEU A 115 -0.92 8.32 -6.12
CA LEU A 115 0.29 7.55 -6.34
C LEU A 115 1.16 7.52 -5.07
N MET A 116 1.44 8.67 -4.44
CA MET A 116 2.22 8.70 -3.19
C MET A 116 1.58 7.84 -2.09
N TYR A 117 0.27 7.94 -1.91
CA TYR A 117 -0.48 7.16 -0.93
C TYR A 117 -0.36 5.65 -1.20
N LEU A 118 -0.52 5.22 -2.46
CA LEU A 118 -0.50 3.80 -2.81
C LEU A 118 0.86 3.13 -2.64
N PHE A 119 1.95 3.88 -2.83
CA PHE A 119 3.30 3.32 -2.73
C PHE A 119 3.95 3.51 -1.35
N THR A 120 3.47 4.45 -0.54
CA THR A 120 3.96 4.65 0.84
C THR A 120 3.05 4.03 1.88
N ASN A 121 1.76 3.81 1.58
CA ASN A 121 0.70 3.50 2.56
C ASN A 121 0.60 4.54 3.69
N THR A 122 1.03 5.78 3.42
CA THR A 122 0.95 6.89 4.38
C THR A 122 0.33 8.12 3.72
N ASN A 123 -0.17 9.03 4.56
CA ASN A 123 -0.58 10.37 4.10
C ASN A 123 0.61 11.35 4.06
N ILE A 124 1.82 10.86 4.35
CA ILE A 124 3.02 11.67 4.24
C ILE A 124 3.33 11.79 2.76
N ARG A 125 3.29 13.01 2.23
CA ARG A 125 3.56 13.32 0.82
C ARG A 125 5.06 13.31 0.54
N LYS A 126 5.71 12.18 0.82
CA LYS A 126 7.13 11.96 0.59
C LYS A 126 7.37 10.55 0.09
N ILE A 127 8.11 10.43 -1.00
CA ILE A 127 8.53 9.16 -1.57
C ILE A 127 10.03 9.00 -1.34
N GLY A 128 10.44 7.90 -0.72
CA GLY A 128 11.84 7.54 -0.63
C GLY A 128 12.32 6.65 -1.80
N PRO A 129 13.63 6.36 -1.88
CA PRO A 129 14.23 5.52 -2.91
C PRO A 129 13.54 4.18 -3.19
N LYS A 130 13.13 3.46 -2.13
CA LYS A 130 12.42 2.18 -2.25
C LYS A 130 11.07 2.35 -2.92
N GLU A 131 10.29 3.31 -2.45
CA GLU A 131 8.95 3.59 -2.96
C GLU A 131 9.03 4.12 -4.39
N PHE A 132 10.00 4.99 -4.69
CA PHE A 132 10.22 5.51 -6.05
C PHE A 132 10.54 4.40 -7.04
N THR A 133 11.34 3.41 -6.63
CA THR A 133 11.64 2.25 -7.48
C THR A 133 10.36 1.52 -7.89
N ALA A 134 9.45 1.29 -6.95
CA ALA A 134 8.16 0.65 -7.23
C ALA A 134 7.25 1.52 -8.11
N VAL A 135 7.23 2.84 -7.88
CA VAL A 135 6.52 3.82 -8.70
C VAL A 135 7.03 3.80 -10.14
N PHE A 136 8.34 3.87 -10.32
CA PHE A 136 8.99 3.94 -11.62
C PHE A 136 8.61 2.73 -12.48
N TYR A 137 8.80 1.51 -11.96
CA TYR A 137 8.47 0.30 -12.72
C TYR A 137 6.97 0.17 -12.99
N SER A 138 6.12 0.61 -12.05
CA SER A 138 4.67 0.58 -12.27
C SER A 138 4.25 1.52 -13.41
N LEU A 139 4.80 2.74 -13.45
CA LEU A 139 4.55 3.70 -14.51
C LEU A 139 5.08 3.23 -15.86
N GLN A 140 6.27 2.63 -15.91
CA GLN A 140 6.81 2.04 -17.14
C GLN A 140 5.92 0.91 -17.66
N ASN A 141 5.46 0.02 -16.77
CA ASN A 141 4.55 -1.05 -17.14
C ASN A 141 3.21 -0.51 -17.67
N TRP A 142 2.61 0.48 -17.00
CA TRP A 142 1.37 1.10 -17.47
C TRP A 142 1.54 1.83 -18.80
N ARG A 143 2.66 2.50 -19.02
CA ARG A 143 2.98 3.12 -20.32
C ARG A 143 3.07 2.07 -21.42
N ALA A 144 3.82 1.00 -21.20
CA ALA A 144 3.94 -0.10 -22.17
C ALA A 144 2.58 -0.74 -22.49
N ILE A 145 1.70 -0.86 -21.50
CA ILE A 145 0.35 -1.37 -21.68
C ILE A 145 -0.52 -0.40 -22.46
N PHE A 146 -0.49 0.90 -22.13
CA PHE A 146 -1.21 1.91 -22.90
C PHE A 146 -0.81 1.88 -24.38
N GLU A 147 0.50 1.94 -24.66
CA GLU A 147 1.04 1.92 -26.03
C GLU A 147 0.72 0.62 -26.78
N ARG A 148 0.59 -0.49 -26.06
CA ARG A 148 0.25 -1.80 -26.65
C ARG A 148 -1.24 -1.90 -27.00
N PHE A 149 -2.11 -1.33 -26.17
CA PHE A 149 -3.56 -1.50 -26.30
C PHE A 149 -4.25 -0.33 -27.01
N ASP A 150 -3.60 0.81 -27.20
CA ASP A 150 -3.99 1.85 -28.18
C ASP A 150 -3.71 1.33 -29.60
N LYS A 151 -4.56 0.39 -30.05
CA LYS A 151 -4.32 -0.40 -31.27
C LYS A 151 -4.48 0.46 -32.52
N ASP A 152 -5.38 1.42 -32.46
CA ASP A 152 -5.67 2.34 -33.55
C ASP A 152 -4.74 3.57 -33.56
N ARG A 153 -3.87 3.71 -32.54
CA ARG A 153 -2.96 4.85 -32.35
C ARG A 153 -3.70 6.17 -32.28
N SER A 154 -4.91 6.15 -31.72
CA SER A 154 -5.71 7.35 -31.47
C SER A 154 -5.11 8.24 -30.38
N GLY A 155 -4.17 7.70 -29.58
CA GLY A 155 -3.67 8.34 -28.38
C GLY A 155 -4.65 8.23 -27.20
N LYS A 156 -5.63 7.34 -27.30
CA LYS A 156 -6.67 7.09 -26.30
C LYS A 156 -6.93 5.58 -26.19
N ILE A 157 -7.59 5.20 -25.10
CA ILE A 157 -8.02 3.82 -24.85
C ILE A 157 -9.54 3.81 -24.73
N ASP A 158 -10.21 3.07 -25.61
CA ASP A 158 -11.66 2.86 -25.54
C ASP A 158 -12.08 1.79 -24.51
N SER A 159 -13.39 1.54 -24.34
CA SER A 159 -13.88 0.51 -23.41
C SER A 159 -13.33 -0.90 -23.69
N SER A 160 -13.19 -1.29 -24.96
CA SER A 160 -12.73 -2.63 -25.33
C SER A 160 -11.23 -2.77 -25.04
N GLU A 161 -10.45 -1.76 -25.42
CA GLU A 161 -9.01 -1.69 -25.16
C GLU A 161 -8.72 -1.62 -23.66
N LEU A 162 -9.52 -0.87 -22.90
CA LEU A 162 -9.39 -0.79 -21.44
C LEU A 162 -9.61 -2.16 -20.79
N ARG A 163 -10.59 -2.93 -21.26
CA ARG A 163 -10.84 -4.29 -20.75
C ARG A 163 -9.61 -5.17 -20.93
N GLU A 164 -9.04 -5.17 -22.13
CA GLU A 164 -7.86 -5.98 -22.43
C GLU A 164 -6.63 -5.50 -21.64
N ALA A 165 -6.45 -4.19 -21.50
CA ALA A 165 -5.37 -3.58 -20.74
C ALA A 165 -5.44 -3.95 -19.24
N LEU A 166 -6.61 -3.79 -18.61
CA LEU A 166 -6.83 -4.16 -17.21
C LEU A 166 -6.67 -5.67 -17.00
N HIS A 167 -7.13 -6.49 -17.95
CA HIS A 167 -6.90 -7.94 -17.91
C HIS A 167 -5.41 -8.28 -18.00
N SER A 168 -4.64 -7.60 -18.86
CA SER A 168 -3.19 -7.77 -18.96
C SER A 168 -2.44 -7.33 -17.68
N LEU A 169 -3.05 -6.46 -16.88
CA LEU A 169 -2.57 -6.07 -15.55
C LEU A 169 -2.99 -7.05 -14.44
N GLY A 170 -3.77 -8.09 -14.76
CA GLY A 170 -4.26 -9.08 -13.80
C GLY A 170 -5.57 -8.67 -13.11
N TYR A 171 -6.30 -7.69 -13.65
CA TYR A 171 -7.59 -7.25 -13.12
C TYR A 171 -8.75 -7.75 -13.98
N ALA A 172 -9.59 -8.60 -13.40
CA ALA A 172 -10.85 -9.02 -14.02
C ALA A 172 -11.97 -8.06 -13.59
N VAL A 173 -12.29 -7.08 -14.44
CA VAL A 173 -13.31 -6.06 -14.16
C VAL A 173 -14.62 -6.37 -14.89
N TYR A 174 -15.73 -6.38 -14.14
CA TYR A 174 -17.06 -6.64 -14.67
C TYR A 174 -17.55 -5.48 -15.57
N GLY A 175 -18.33 -5.79 -16.61
CA GLY A 175 -18.71 -4.83 -17.68
C GLY A 175 -19.29 -3.49 -17.18
N PRO A 176 -20.30 -3.48 -16.30
CA PRO A 176 -20.82 -2.25 -15.67
C PRO A 176 -19.77 -1.43 -14.91
N VAL A 177 -18.80 -2.08 -14.24
CA VAL A 177 -17.71 -1.37 -13.55
C VAL A 177 -16.75 -0.75 -14.57
N LEU A 178 -16.48 -1.47 -15.66
CA LEU A 178 -15.65 -0.96 -16.76
C LEU A 178 -16.26 0.30 -17.41
N GLU A 179 -17.56 0.29 -17.72
CA GLU A 179 -18.24 1.46 -18.27
C GLU A 179 -18.23 2.65 -17.28
N LEU A 180 -18.34 2.38 -15.98
CA LEU A 180 -18.20 3.41 -14.95
C LEU A 180 -16.79 4.00 -14.93
N LEU A 181 -15.74 3.18 -15.07
CA LEU A 181 -14.36 3.66 -15.17
C LEU A 181 -14.17 4.54 -16.40
N VAL A 182 -14.63 4.10 -17.58
CA VAL A 182 -14.54 4.88 -18.83
C VAL A 182 -15.27 6.21 -18.68
N SER A 183 -16.51 6.20 -18.21
CA SER A 183 -17.28 7.43 -18.01
C SER A 183 -16.63 8.38 -17.01
N LYS A 184 -16.00 7.86 -15.95
CA LYS A 184 -15.36 8.66 -14.90
C LYS A 184 -14.05 9.31 -15.37
N PHE A 185 -13.26 8.60 -16.17
CA PHE A 185 -11.92 9.02 -16.58
C PHE A 185 -11.86 9.58 -18.01
N ASP A 186 -12.96 9.59 -18.75
CA ASP A 186 -13.06 10.36 -20.00
C ASP A 186 -13.17 11.87 -19.70
N LYS A 187 -12.26 12.69 -20.25
CA LYS A 187 -12.26 14.16 -20.08
C LYS A 187 -13.53 14.84 -20.57
N THR A 188 -14.26 14.19 -21.47
CA THR A 188 -15.52 14.70 -22.01
C THR A 188 -16.74 14.29 -21.17
N GLY A 189 -16.53 13.64 -20.03
CA GLY A 189 -17.63 13.17 -19.16
C GLY A 189 -18.36 11.94 -19.74
N GLY A 190 -17.65 11.11 -20.51
CA GLY A 190 -18.19 9.88 -21.11
C GLY A 190 -18.80 10.04 -22.50
N LEU A 191 -18.66 11.21 -23.14
CA LEU A 191 -19.19 11.45 -24.48
C LEU A 191 -18.37 10.75 -25.57
N ASN A 192 -17.03 10.78 -25.44
CA ASN A 192 -16.13 10.13 -26.38
C ASN A 192 -15.86 8.66 -26.03
N LYS A 193 -16.14 8.26 -24.78
CA LYS A 193 -15.92 6.90 -24.26
C LYS A 193 -14.49 6.40 -24.48
N ALA A 194 -13.53 7.30 -24.38
CA ALA A 194 -12.13 7.02 -24.56
C ALA A 194 -11.30 7.80 -23.54
N ILE A 195 -10.23 7.19 -23.04
CA ILE A 195 -9.41 7.71 -21.94
C ILE A 195 -8.03 8.08 -22.48
N GLU A 196 -7.62 9.33 -22.33
CA GLU A 196 -6.23 9.75 -22.62
C GLU A 196 -5.23 9.15 -21.62
N TYR A 197 -3.95 9.13 -21.99
CA TYR A 197 -2.90 8.47 -21.20
C TYR A 197 -2.82 8.94 -19.73
N ASP A 198 -2.93 10.25 -19.45
CA ASP A 198 -2.92 10.77 -18.08
C ASP A 198 -4.08 10.22 -17.23
N ASN A 199 -5.28 10.20 -17.80
CA ASN A 199 -6.45 9.66 -17.13
C ASN A 199 -6.43 8.13 -17.06
N PHE A 200 -5.76 7.46 -18.00
CA PHE A 200 -5.54 6.01 -17.95
C PHE A 200 -4.65 5.63 -16.76
N ILE A 201 -3.61 6.41 -16.46
CA ILE A 201 -2.77 6.19 -15.27
C ILE A 201 -3.61 6.33 -13.99
N GLU A 202 -4.46 7.36 -13.91
CA GLU A 202 -5.35 7.56 -12.75
C GLU A 202 -6.37 6.42 -12.59
N CYS A 203 -6.91 5.93 -13.71
CA CYS A 203 -7.77 4.75 -13.75
C CYS A 203 -7.04 3.52 -13.21
N CYS A 204 -5.82 3.24 -13.70
CA CYS A 204 -5.00 2.12 -13.25
C CYS A 204 -4.64 2.21 -11.76
N LEU A 205 -4.29 3.40 -11.27
CA LEU A 205 -4.02 3.64 -9.85
C LEU A 205 -5.26 3.35 -8.98
N THR A 206 -6.43 3.83 -9.43
CA THR A 206 -7.70 3.61 -8.73
C THR A 206 -8.04 2.12 -8.66
N VAL A 207 -7.98 1.41 -9.79
CA VAL A 207 -8.25 -0.03 -9.85
C VAL A 207 -7.24 -0.81 -9.01
N LYS A 208 -5.95 -0.52 -9.12
CA LYS A 208 -4.89 -1.17 -8.34
C LYS A 208 -5.16 -1.03 -6.85
N GLY A 209 -5.30 0.21 -6.36
CA GLY A 209 -5.40 0.43 -4.93
C GLY A 209 -6.70 -0.08 -4.32
N LEU A 210 -7.84 0.07 -5.00
CA LEU A 210 -9.10 -0.54 -4.54
C LEU A 210 -9.01 -2.07 -4.54
N THR A 211 -8.37 -2.67 -5.54
CA THR A 211 -8.15 -4.12 -5.61
C THR A 211 -7.26 -4.61 -4.47
N GLU A 212 -6.17 -3.90 -4.16
CA GLU A 212 -5.27 -4.24 -3.06
C GLU A 212 -5.98 -4.17 -1.71
N LYS A 213 -6.74 -3.11 -1.46
CA LYS A 213 -7.54 -2.99 -0.23
C LYS A 213 -8.66 -4.02 -0.14
N PHE A 214 -9.26 -4.41 -1.26
CA PHE A 214 -10.21 -5.50 -1.29
C PHE A 214 -9.53 -6.84 -0.93
N LYS A 215 -8.36 -7.13 -1.52
CA LYS A 215 -7.58 -8.35 -1.25
C LYS A 215 -7.10 -8.46 0.19
N GLU A 216 -6.84 -7.33 0.87
CA GLU A 216 -6.54 -7.33 2.32
C GLU A 216 -7.70 -7.90 3.16
N LYS A 217 -8.95 -7.87 2.67
CA LYS A 217 -10.13 -8.42 3.33
C LYS A 217 -10.61 -9.76 2.76
N ASP A 218 -10.42 -10.01 1.47
CA ASP A 218 -10.76 -11.29 0.81
C ASP A 218 -9.63 -12.32 0.97
N ILE A 219 -9.33 -12.69 2.22
CA ILE A 219 -8.23 -13.61 2.57
C ILE A 219 -8.40 -15.03 2.02
N THR A 220 -9.64 -15.41 1.66
CA THR A 220 -9.97 -16.72 1.10
C THR A 220 -10.03 -16.71 -0.43
N TYR A 221 -9.78 -15.57 -1.08
CA TYR A 221 -9.89 -15.40 -2.54
C TYR A 221 -11.25 -15.82 -3.09
N SER A 222 -12.30 -15.55 -2.31
CA SER A 222 -13.68 -15.91 -2.63
C SER A 222 -14.33 -14.95 -3.62
N GLY A 223 -13.71 -13.79 -3.87
CA GLY A 223 -14.32 -12.68 -4.60
C GLY A 223 -15.32 -11.90 -3.76
N SER A 224 -15.35 -12.11 -2.44
CA SER A 224 -16.24 -11.42 -1.49
C SER A 224 -15.47 -11.00 -0.24
N ALA A 225 -15.78 -9.81 0.27
CA ALA A 225 -15.16 -9.27 1.48
C ALA A 225 -16.21 -8.61 2.38
N THR A 226 -16.07 -8.77 3.70
CA THR A 226 -16.93 -8.12 4.69
C THR A 226 -16.21 -6.96 5.36
N PHE A 227 -16.89 -5.82 5.44
CA PHE A 227 -16.40 -4.60 6.07
C PHE A 227 -17.39 -4.14 7.14
N THR A 228 -16.87 -3.65 8.26
CA THR A 228 -17.65 -2.72 9.11
C THR A 228 -17.73 -1.36 8.41
N TYR A 229 -18.71 -0.54 8.77
CA TYR A 229 -18.85 0.80 8.18
C TYR A 229 -17.57 1.63 8.31
N ASP A 230 -16.96 1.68 9.50
CA ASP A 230 -15.73 2.45 9.71
C ASP A 230 -14.55 1.90 8.89
N SER A 231 -14.40 0.57 8.81
CA SER A 231 -13.36 -0.05 7.99
C SER A 231 -13.57 0.23 6.50
N PHE A 232 -14.82 0.27 6.03
CA PHE A 232 -15.14 0.64 4.67
C PHE A 232 -14.80 2.11 4.39
N MET A 233 -15.22 3.03 5.27
CA MET A 233 -14.94 4.46 5.12
C MET A 233 -13.43 4.75 5.08
N LEU A 234 -12.66 4.18 6.01
CA LEU A 234 -11.20 4.32 6.01
C LEU A 234 -10.53 3.74 4.76
N THR A 235 -11.13 2.70 4.18
CA THR A 235 -10.62 2.08 2.95
C THR A 235 -10.86 2.96 1.73
N ILE A 236 -12.05 3.54 1.62
CA ILE A 236 -12.48 4.24 0.40
C ILE A 236 -12.10 5.73 0.39
N LEU A 237 -12.15 6.40 1.54
CA LEU A 237 -11.91 7.85 1.61
C LEU A 237 -10.60 8.29 0.93
N PRO A 238 -9.43 7.64 1.14
CA PRO A 238 -8.19 8.04 0.48
C PRO A 238 -8.28 8.10 -1.04
N PHE A 239 -9.14 7.29 -1.67
CA PHE A 239 -9.35 7.27 -3.12
C PHE A 239 -10.30 8.37 -3.61
N LEU A 240 -11.06 8.97 -2.72
CA LEU A 240 -11.99 10.06 -3.02
C LEU A 240 -11.36 11.43 -2.76
N ILE A 241 -10.64 11.56 -1.64
CA ILE A 241 -10.12 12.84 -1.14
C ILE A 241 -8.66 13.15 -1.51
N ALA A 242 -7.95 12.22 -2.17
CA ALA A 242 -6.59 12.44 -2.68
C ALA A 242 -6.52 13.61 -3.68
#